data_AF-A0A383B4E7-F1
#
_entry.id   AF-A0A383B4E7-F1
#
_cell.length_a   1.000
_cell.length_b   1.000
_cell.length_c   1.000
_cell.angle_alpha   90.00
_cell.angle_beta   90.00
_cell.angle_gamma   90.00
#
_symmetry.space_group_name_H-M   'P 1'
#
loop_
_entity.id
_entity.type
_entity.pdbx_description
1 polymer ?
#
loop_
_entity_poly.entity_id
_entity_poly.type
_entity_poly.pdbx_seq_one_letter_code
_entity_poly.pdbx_strand_id
1 'polypeptide(L)' 'MAVLRLFASVRVAAGTGEVEVPGSTVSQVVGAACDRFGTEFAGLVQNCRVWLNGDPAAGDEPVSATDEVAILPPVSGGC' A
#
# COMPACT_ATOMS: atom_id res chain seq x y z
N MET A 1 -5.37 8.12 -9.65
CA MET A 1 -4.01 8.09 -9.06
C MET A 1 -4.19 8.27 -7.57
N ALA A 2 -3.35 7.68 -6.73
CA ALA A 2 -3.37 7.88 -5.28
C ALA A 2 -1.94 7.82 -4.75
N VAL A 3 -1.71 8.39 -3.57
CA VAL A 3 -0.39 8.38 -2.92
C VAL A 3 -0.27 7.09 -2.13
N LEU A 4 0.62 6.19 -2.54
CA LEU A 4 0.88 4.94 -1.83
C LEU A 4 2.06 5.12 -0.87
N ARG A 5 1.81 4.95 0.43
CA ARG A 5 2.82 5.02 1.47
C ARG A 5 3.19 3.66 2.01
N LEU A 6 4.48 3.45 2.12
CA LEU A 6 5.09 2.17 2.42
C LEU A 6 5.88 2.28 3.71
N PHE A 7 5.72 1.30 4.57
CA PHE A 7 6.31 1.29 5.91
C PHE A 7 7.18 0.05 6.15
N ALA A 8 8.16 0.16 7.05
CA ALA A 8 9.03 -0.92 7.52
C ALA A 8 9.63 -1.81 6.40
N SER A 9 9.32 -3.11 6.37
CA SER A 9 9.84 -4.05 5.36
C SER A 9 9.34 -3.72 3.95
N VAL A 10 8.13 -3.20 3.83
CA VAL A 10 7.49 -2.87 2.55
C VAL A 10 8.23 -1.74 1.83
N ARG A 11 8.66 -0.70 2.56
CA ARG A 11 9.48 0.38 1.97
C ARG A 11 10.88 -0.06 1.56
N VAL A 12 11.44 -1.09 2.23
CA VAL A 12 12.74 -1.65 1.86
C VAL A 12 12.63 -2.42 0.56
N ALA A 13 11.60 -3.27 0.43
CA ALA A 13 11.33 -4.00 -0.80
C ALA A 13 11.01 -3.07 -1.99
N ALA A 14 10.27 -1.99 -1.74
CA ALA A 14 9.96 -1.01 -2.77
C ALA A 14 11.11 -0.03 -3.08
N GLY A 15 12.12 0.06 -2.20
CA GLY A 15 13.20 1.06 -2.29
C GLY A 15 12.74 2.52 -2.09
N THR A 16 11.45 2.75 -1.84
CA THR A 16 10.86 4.08 -1.59
C THR A 16 9.87 4.01 -0.43
N GLY A 17 9.72 5.13 0.29
CA GLY A 17 8.70 5.27 1.34
C GLY A 17 7.35 5.76 0.83
N GLU A 18 7.33 6.36 -0.36
CA GLU A 18 6.13 6.96 -0.96
C GLU A 18 6.24 6.89 -2.48
N VAL A 19 5.12 6.58 -3.13
CA VAL A 19 5.04 6.54 -4.59
C VAL A 19 3.62 6.85 -5.04
N GLU A 20 3.48 7.63 -6.11
CA GLU A 20 2.19 7.82 -6.77
C GLU A 20 1.89 6.65 -7.70
N VAL A 21 0.71 6.07 -7.54
CA VAL A 21 0.29 4.90 -8.33
C VAL A 21 -1.08 5.16 -8.95
N PRO A 22 -1.27 4.87 -10.25
CA PRO A 22 -2.57 4.96 -10.89
C PRO A 22 -3.52 3.88 -10.36
N GLY A 23 -4.75 4.30 -10.06
CA GLY A 23 -5.84 3.45 -9.60
C GLY A 23 -7.04 4.30 -9.19
N SER A 24 -8.20 3.68 -9.20
CA SER A 24 -9.48 4.25 -8.73
C SER A 24 -10.02 3.51 -7.51
N THR A 25 -9.41 2.38 -7.13
CA THR A 25 -9.67 1.68 -5.87
C THR A 25 -8.37 1.27 -5.20
N VAL A 26 -8.44 0.98 -3.90
CA VAL A 26 -7.30 0.51 -3.11
C VAL A 26 -6.63 -0.71 -3.76
N SER A 27 -7.41 -1.70 -4.19
CA SER A 27 -6.91 -2.93 -4.82
C SER A 27 -6.26 -2.66 -6.16
N GLN A 28 -6.77 -1.71 -6.96
CA GLN A 28 -6.11 -1.30 -8.20
C GLN A 28 -4.75 -0.63 -7.94
N VAL A 29 -4.70 0.27 -6.95
CA VAL A 29 -3.45 0.94 -6.54
C VAL A 29 -2.43 -0.08 -6.05
N VAL A 30 -2.86 -1.00 -5.18
CA VAL A 30 -1.99 -2.05 -4.65
C VAL A 30 -1.53 -3.01 -5.75
N GLY A 31 -2.43 -3.43 -6.64
CA GLY A 31 -2.10 -4.28 -7.78
C GLY A 31 -1.08 -3.64 -8.72
N ALA A 32 -1.29 -2.37 -9.08
CA ALA A 32 -0.34 -1.61 -9.91
C ALA A 32 1.02 -1.42 -9.21
N ALA A 33 1.05 -1.29 -7.88
CA ALA A 33 2.29 -1.27 -7.12
C ALA A 33 2.99 -2.64 -7.12
N CYS A 34 2.26 -3.73 -6.95
CA CYS A 34 2.78 -5.10 -7.07
C CYS A 34 3.38 -5.38 -8.45
N ASP A 35 2.72 -4.94 -9.52
CA ASP A 35 3.25 -5.08 -10.88
C ASP A 35 4.52 -4.24 -11.08
N ARG A 36 4.61 -3.07 -10.43
CA ARG A 36 5.75 -2.16 -10.52
C ARG A 36 6.97 -2.65 -9.74
N PHE A 37 6.77 -3.13 -8.52
CA PHE A 37 7.86 -3.56 -7.62
C PHE A 37 8.18 -5.06 -7.73
N GLY A 38 7.27 -5.84 -8.31
CA GLY A 38 7.44 -7.27 -8.54
C GLY A 38 6.93 -8.16 -7.40
N THR A 39 7.22 -9.46 -7.53
CA THR A 39 6.67 -10.52 -6.67
C THR A 39 7.12 -10.46 -5.22
N GLU A 40 8.31 -9.94 -4.92
CA GLU A 40 8.80 -9.79 -3.54
C GLU A 40 7.89 -8.85 -2.74
N PHE A 41 7.59 -7.69 -3.31
CA PHE A 41 6.64 -6.74 -2.75
C PHE A 41 5.24 -7.33 -2.61
N ALA A 42 4.76 -8.01 -3.66
CA ALA A 42 3.44 -8.65 -3.64
C ALA A 42 3.30 -9.69 -2.51
N GLY A 43 4.35 -10.47 -2.22
CA GLY A 43 4.36 -11.42 -1.11
C GLY A 43 4.27 -10.76 0.27
N LEU A 44 4.92 -9.60 0.44
CA LEU A 44 4.83 -8.82 1.67
C LEU A 44 3.43 -8.23 1.84
N VAL A 45 2.89 -7.60 0.80
CA VAL A 45 1.58 -6.93 0.81
C VAL A 45 0.45 -7.88 1.18
N GLN A 46 0.50 -9.16 0.78
CA GLN A 46 -0.51 -10.16 1.14
C GLN A 46 -0.70 -10.32 2.66
N ASN A 47 0.34 -10.04 3.46
CA ASN A 47 0.30 -10.14 4.91
C ASN A 47 0.11 -8.77 5.58
N CYS A 48 0.04 -7.68 4.80
CA CYS A 48 -0.11 -6.32 5.29
C CYS A 48 -1.58 -5.91 5.43
N ARG A 49 -1.84 -4.87 6.23
CA ARG A 49 -3.12 -4.17 6.27
C ARG A 49 -3.03 -2.90 5.44
N VAL A 50 -4.14 -2.53 4.82
CA VAL A 50 -4.24 -1.32 4.01
C VAL A 50 -5.12 -0.29 4.71
N TRP A 51 -4.66 0.94 4.73
CA TRP A 51 -5.34 2.07 5.32
C TRP A 51 -5.53 3.15 4.26
N LEU A 52 -6.68 3.81 4.25
CA LEU A 52 -7.00 4.94 3.38
C LEU A 52 -7.22 6.16 4.27
N ASN A 53 -6.45 7.22 4.04
CA ASN A 53 -6.56 8.50 4.78
C ASN A 53 -6.50 8.37 6.32
N GLY A 54 -5.85 7.32 6.84
CA GLY A 54 -5.75 7.09 8.28
C GLY A 54 -6.79 6.13 8.87
N ASP A 55 -7.70 5.62 8.04
CA ASP A 55 -8.70 4.62 8.44
C ASP A 55 -8.44 3.27 7.76
N PRO A 56 -8.72 2.12 8.41
CA PRO A 56 -8.58 0.81 7.79
C PRO A 56 -9.57 0.68 6.62
N ALA A 57 -9.05 0.35 5.44
CA ALA A 57 -9.82 0.33 4.20
C ALA A 57 -9.81 -1.03 3.52
N ALA A 58 -10.91 -1.35 2.85
CA ALA A 58 -11.01 -2.56 2.04
C ALA A 58 -10.42 -2.34 0.64
N GLY A 59 -10.07 -3.44 -0.06
CA GLY A 59 -9.49 -3.34 -1.41
C GLY A 59 -10.45 -2.74 -2.45
N ASP A 60 -11.73 -2.89 -2.24
CA ASP A 60 -12.83 -2.39 -3.08
C ASP A 60 -13.18 -0.92 -2.81
N GLU A 61 -12.55 -0.30 -1.81
CA GLU A 61 -12.82 1.09 -1.46
C GLU A 61 -12.28 2.05 -2.54
N PRO A 62 -13.10 3.03 -2.99
CA PRO A 62 -12.68 3.97 -4.02
C PRO A 62 -11.61 4.92 -3.49
N VAL A 63 -10.64 5.24 -4.35
CA VAL A 63 -9.55 6.18 -4.03
C VAL A 63 -9.44 7.25 -5.11
N SER A 64 -9.07 8.44 -4.68
CA SER A 64 -8.88 9.63 -5.51
C SER A 64 -7.43 10.12 -5.45
N ALA A 65 -7.10 11.10 -6.28
CA ALA A 65 -5.76 11.71 -6.33
C ALA A 65 -5.34 12.43 -5.05
N THR A 66 -6.32 12.80 -4.21
CA THR A 66 -6.06 13.41 -2.91
C THR A 66 -5.95 12.39 -1.79
N ASP A 67 -6.25 11.12 -2.07
CA ASP A 67 -6.27 10.09 -1.04
C ASP A 67 -4.91 9.43 -0.87
N GLU A 68 -4.62 9.12 0.39
CA GLU A 68 -3.39 8.47 0.82
C GLU A 68 -3.68 7.02 1.20
N VAL A 69 -3.09 6.07 0.47
CA VAL A 69 -3.17 4.64 0.74
C VAL A 69 -1.90 4.23 1.47
N ALA A 70 -2.00 3.79 2.71
CA ALA A 70 -0.88 3.28 3.49
C ALA A 70 -0.91 1.75 3.57
N ILE A 71 0.22 1.10 3.26
CA ILE A 71 0.43 -0.32 3.47
C ILE A 71 1.23 -0.51 4.76
N LEU A 72 0.56 -1.02 5.79
CA LEU A 72 1.15 -1.32 7.08
C LEU A 72 1.38 -2.83 7.20
N PRO A 73 2.64 -3.30 7.19
CA PRO A 73 2.93 -4.67 7.60
C PRO A 73 2.44 -4.92 9.03
N PRO A 74 2.18 -6.19 9.40
CA PRO A 74 1.66 -6.53 10.71
C PRO A 74 2.62 -5.97 11.76
N VAL A 75 2.13 -4.98 12.50
CA VAL A 75 2.96 -4.29 13.48
C VAL A 75 3.41 -5.33 14.51
N SER A 76 4.72 -5.52 14.63
CA SER A 76 5.34 -6.11 15.80
C SER A 76 5.24 -5.06 16.92
N GLY A 77 4.02 -4.70 17.31
CA GLY A 77 3.76 -3.80 18.42
C GLY A 77 4.11 -4.55 19.69
N GLY A 78 5.37 -4.43 20.11
CA GLY A 78 5.83 -4.93 21.38
C GLY A 78 5.11 -4.22 22.52
N CYS A 79 4.47 -5.01 23.36
CA CYS A 79 4.59 -5.02 24.82
C CYS A 79 4.41 -6.47 25.28
#